data_AF-A0A968U8L6-F1
#
_entry.id   AF-A0A968U8L6-F1
#
_cell.length_a   1.000
_cell.length_b   1.000
_cell.length_c   1.000
_cell.angle_alpha   90.00
_cell.angle_beta   90.00
_cell.angle_gamma   90.00
#
_symmetry.space_group_name_H-M   'P 1'
#
loop_
_entity.id
_entity.type
_entity.pdbx_description
1 polymer ?
#
loop_
_entity_poly.entity_id
_entity_poly.type
_entity_poly.pdbx_seq_one_letter_code
_entity_poly.pdbx_strand_id
1 'polypeptide(L)'
;MAYRDFTLAKVRDTCGLAIEESLSLFAGISEVPPSERLLTNLRKNKPLAIAINSEEGRSEFLIAPILAEVRRQTAYSMSNAF
;
A
#
# COMPACT_ATOMS: atom_id res chain seq x y z
N MET A 1 18.41 -8.22 17.59
CA MET A 1 19.20 -7.94 16.37
C MET A 1 19.17 -6.44 16.12
N ALA A 2 20.28 -5.81 15.75
CA ALA A 2 20.23 -4.42 15.28
C ALA A 2 19.48 -4.38 13.94
N TYR A 3 18.75 -3.30 13.64
CA TYR A 3 17.93 -3.20 12.42
C TYR A 3 18.75 -3.37 11.13
N ARG A 4 20.00 -2.91 11.13
CA ARG A 4 20.94 -3.07 10.00
C ARG A 4 21.29 -4.54 9.72
N ASP A 5 21.14 -5.44 10.69
CA ASP A 5 21.43 -6.87 10.56
C ASP A 5 20.17 -7.72 10.36
N PHE A 6 19.01 -7.07 10.11
CA PHE A 6 17.74 -7.75 9.90
C PHE A 6 17.69 -8.41 8.53
N THR A 7 17.45 -9.71 8.50
CA THR A 7 17.12 -10.45 7.29
C THR A 7 16.00 -11.45 7.58
N LEU A 8 15.15 -11.70 6.59
CA LEU A 8 14.02 -12.63 6.72
C LEU A 8 14.49 -14.04 7.11
N ALA A 9 15.58 -14.52 6.49
CA ALA A 9 16.18 -15.82 6.80
C ALA A 9 16.60 -15.94 8.28
N LYS A 10 17.22 -14.89 8.82
CA LYS A 10 17.73 -14.91 10.20
C LYS A 10 16.60 -14.89 11.23
N VAL A 11 15.50 -14.18 10.94
CA VAL A 11 14.29 -14.20 11.77
C VAL A 11 13.59 -15.55 11.69
N ARG A 12 13.46 -16.12 10.49
CA ARG A 12 12.91 -17.47 10.29
C ARG A 12 13.63 -18.49 11.17
N ASP A 13 14.97 -18.50 11.13
CA ASP A 13 15.78 -19.49 11.84
C ASP A 13 15.80 -19.24 13.36
N THR A 14 15.90 -17.97 13.79
CA THR A 14 15.96 -17.61 15.23
C THR A 14 14.62 -17.83 15.93
N CYS A 15 13.51 -17.58 15.24
CA CYS A 15 12.17 -17.64 15.82
C CYS A 15 11.42 -18.94 15.46
N GLY A 16 12.03 -19.84 14.69
CA GLY A 16 11.40 -21.10 14.27
C GLY A 16 10.14 -20.90 13.43
N LEU A 17 10.13 -19.89 12.55
CA LEU A 17 8.96 -19.53 11.76
C LEU A 17 8.88 -20.33 10.46
N ALA A 18 7.67 -20.63 10.01
CA ALA A 18 7.41 -21.04 8.64
C ALA A 18 7.10 -19.80 7.79
N ILE A 19 7.62 -19.75 6.57
CA ILE A 19 7.28 -18.70 5.59
C ILE A 19 6.19 -19.28 4.68
N GLU A 20 5.04 -18.62 4.66
CA GLU A 20 3.94 -18.95 3.74
C GLU A 20 3.82 -17.85 2.68
N GLU A 21 4.27 -18.14 1.45
CA GLU A 21 4.24 -17.18 0.34
C GLU A 21 2.97 -17.30 -0.52
N SER A 22 2.23 -18.40 -0.38
CA SER A 22 1.02 -18.69 -1.16
C SER A 22 -0.26 -18.12 -0.55
N LEU A 23 -0.18 -17.40 0.57
CA LEU A 23 -1.35 -16.87 1.24
C LEU A 23 -1.88 -15.64 0.49
N SER A 24 -3.07 -15.78 -0.10
CA SER A 24 -3.81 -14.63 -0.62
C SER A 24 -4.58 -13.96 0.52
N LEU A 25 -3.97 -12.93 1.10
CA LEU A 25 -4.50 -12.18 2.25
C LEU A 25 -5.91 -11.60 2.02
N PHE A 26 -6.30 -11.39 0.76
CA PHE A 26 -7.55 -10.74 0.39
C PHE A 26 -8.42 -11.58 -0.56
N ALA A 27 -8.14 -12.89 -0.71
CA ALA A 27 -8.88 -13.76 -1.65
C ALA A 27 -10.41 -13.77 -1.43
N GLY A 28 -10.86 -13.59 -0.19
CA GLY A 28 -12.29 -13.57 0.16
C GLY A 28 -12.93 -12.17 0.15
N ILE A 29 -12.19 -11.12 -0.20
CA ILE A 29 -12.66 -9.74 -0.13
C ILE A 29 -13.08 -9.28 -1.51
N SER A 30 -14.29 -8.73 -1.63
CA SER A 30 -14.75 -8.11 -2.87
C SER A 30 -13.85 -6.92 -3.22
N GLU A 31 -13.39 -6.89 -4.47
CA GLU A 31 -12.63 -5.75 -4.98
C GLU A 31 -13.48 -4.48 -4.97
N VAL A 32 -12.82 -3.35 -4.67
CA VAL A 32 -13.43 -2.02 -4.76
C VAL A 32 -12.74 -1.27 -5.89
N PRO A 33 -13.47 -0.84 -6.93
CA PRO A 33 -12.86 -0.13 -8.04
C PRO A 33 -12.35 1.25 -7.59
N PRO A 34 -11.19 1.70 -8.11
CA PRO A 34 -10.76 3.08 -7.96
C PRO A 34 -11.82 4.05 -8.48
N SER A 35 -12.03 5.18 -7.80
CA SER A 35 -12.92 6.21 -8.34
C SER A 35 -12.33 6.90 -9.56
N GLU A 36 -13.20 7.45 -10.42
CA GLU A 36 -12.80 8.30 -11.56
C GLU A 36 -11.91 9.47 -11.14
N ARG A 37 -12.11 10.00 -9.93
CA ARG A 37 -11.27 11.06 -9.37
C ARG A 37 -9.84 10.57 -9.15
N LEU A 38 -9.66 9.40 -8.54
CA LEU A 38 -8.34 8.80 -8.34
C LEU A 38 -7.70 8.46 -9.70
N LEU A 39 -8.46 7.83 -10.60
CA LEU A 39 -7.96 7.46 -11.94
C LEU A 39 -7.50 8.70 -12.73
N THR A 40 -8.27 9.77 -12.71
CA THR A 40 -7.92 11.03 -13.37
C THR A 40 -6.66 11.65 -12.76
N ASN A 41 -6.54 11.63 -11.43
CA ASN A 41 -5.35 12.13 -10.73
C ASN A 41 -4.10 11.32 -11.10
N LEU A 42 -4.17 9.99 -11.01
CA LEU A 42 -3.04 9.10 -11.33
C LEU A 42 -2.63 9.18 -12.81
N ARG A 43 -3.58 9.32 -13.75
CA ARG A 43 -3.25 9.52 -15.17
C ARG A 43 -2.40 10.77 -15.41
N LYS A 44 -2.68 11.86 -14.69
CA LYS A 44 -1.92 13.12 -14.79
C LYS A 44 -0.57 13.07 -14.06
N ASN A 45 -0.55 12.43 -12.91
CA ASN A 45 0.59 12.46 -11.99
C ASN A 45 1.61 11.35 -12.25
N LYS A 46 1.20 10.22 -12.83
CA LYS A 46 2.11 9.10 -13.14
C LYS A 46 3.28 9.49 -14.04
N PRO A 47 3.09 10.24 -15.16
CA PRO A 47 4.22 10.71 -15.96
C PRO A 47 5.20 11.59 -15.17
N LEU A 48 4.69 12.45 -14.27
CA LEU A 48 5.52 13.30 -13.42
C LEU A 48 6.32 12.49 -12.40
N ALA A 49 5.67 11.53 -11.73
CA ALA A 49 6.35 10.63 -10.79
C ALA A 49 7.50 9.85 -11.45
N ILE A 50 7.28 9.39 -12.68
CA ILE A 50 8.29 8.67 -13.47
C ILE A 50 9.41 9.62 -13.92
N ALA A 51 9.07 10.82 -14.38
CA ALA A 51 10.06 11.81 -14.85
C ALA A 51 10.97 12.30 -13.71
N ILE A 52 10.42 12.51 -12.50
CA ILE A 52 11.18 12.92 -11.31
C ILE A 52 12.05 11.76 -10.81
N ASN A 53 11.55 10.52 -10.89
CA ASN A 53 12.24 9.28 -10.52
C ASN A 53 12.80 9.21 -9.09
N SER A 54 12.38 10.10 -8.19
CA SER A 54 12.76 10.07 -6.78
C SER A 54 11.75 9.29 -5.93
N GLU A 55 12.18 8.85 -4.74
CA GLU A 55 11.28 8.25 -3.75
C GLU A 55 10.18 9.22 -3.33
N GLU A 56 10.54 10.49 -3.13
CA GLU A 56 9.60 11.56 -2.80
C GLU A 56 8.56 11.78 -3.91
N GLY A 57 8.98 11.83 -5.18
CA GLY A 57 8.06 11.98 -6.31
C GLY A 57 7.08 10.82 -6.41
N ARG A 58 7.50 9.58 -6.17
CA ARG A 58 6.58 8.43 -6.11
C ARG A 58 5.64 8.53 -4.90
N SER A 59 6.15 8.97 -3.75
CA SER A 59 5.37 9.15 -2.52
C SER A 59 4.25 10.17 -2.73
N GLU A 60 4.59 11.35 -3.27
CA GLU A 60 3.65 12.45 -3.45
C GLU A 60 2.65 12.21 -4.59
N PHE A 61 3.12 11.72 -5.74
CA PHE A 61 2.31 11.68 -6.96
C PHE A 61 1.56 10.36 -7.17
N LEU A 62 1.93 9.29 -6.45
CA LEU A 62 1.28 7.98 -6.56
C LEU A 62 0.73 7.50 -5.22
N ILE A 63 1.57 7.40 -4.19
CA ILE A 63 1.22 6.73 -2.93
C ILE A 63 0.21 7.57 -2.13
N ALA A 64 0.49 8.85 -1.90
CA ALA A 64 -0.39 9.72 -1.11
C ALA A 64 -1.82 9.84 -1.71
N PRO A 65 -2.02 10.02 -3.03
CA PRO A 65 -3.34 10.01 -3.65
C PRO A 65 -4.10 8.69 -3.45
N ILE A 66 -3.42 7.54 -3.54
CA ILE A 66 -4.03 6.22 -3.31
C ILE A 66 -4.48 6.10 -1.85
N LEU A 67 -3.61 6.43 -0.89
CA LEU A 67 -3.95 6.36 0.54
C LEU A 67 -5.10 7.31 0.91
N ALA A 68 -5.12 8.51 0.32
CA ALA A 68 -6.22 9.45 0.50
C ALA A 68 -7.54 8.92 -0.07
N GLU A 69 -7.50 8.23 -1.21
CA GLU A 69 -8.68 7.57 -1.77
C GLU A 69 -9.16 6.40 -0.92
N VAL A 70 -8.25 5.54 -0.45
CA VAL A 70 -8.57 4.44 0.47
C VAL A 70 -9.28 4.99 1.70
N ARG A 71 -8.71 6.02 2.35
CA ARG A 71 -9.36 6.70 3.48
C ARG A 71 -10.74 7.22 3.10
N ARG A 72 -10.92 7.83 1.93
CA ARG A 72 -12.22 8.35 1.50
C ARG A 72 -13.26 7.24 1.33
N GLN A 73 -12.85 6.11 0.74
CA GLN A 73 -13.73 4.97 0.49
C GLN A 73 -14.07 4.20 1.78
N THR A 74 -13.13 4.13 2.74
CA THR A 74 -13.32 3.41 4.00
C THR A 74 -13.89 4.28 5.13
N ALA A 75 -13.66 5.60 5.11
CA ALA A 75 -14.21 6.52 6.11
C ALA A 75 -15.73 6.65 6.03
N TYR A 76 -16.37 6.25 4.93
CA TYR A 76 -17.83 6.13 4.87
C TYR A 76 -18.37 4.92 5.69
N SER A 77 -17.51 3.96 6.04
CA SER A 77 -17.83 2.85 6.94
C SER A 77 -17.53 3.16 8.42
N MET A 78 -16.85 4.27 8.73
CA MET A 78 -16.65 4.75 10.10
C MET A 78 -17.82 5.67 10.47
N SER A 79 -19.07 5.19 10.34
CA SER A 79 -20.25 5.86 10.90
C SER A 79 -20.72 5.09 12.14
N ASN A 80 -20.61 5.78 13.28
CA ASN A 80 -21.18 5.51 14.60
C ASN A 80 -20.71 4.25 15.36
N ALA A 81 -19.57 4.40 16.03
CA ALA A 81 -19.34 3.78 17.34
C ALA A 81 -18.63 4.78 18.26
N PHE A 82 -19.37 5.83 18.65
CA PHE A 82 -19.16 6.57 19.88
C PHE A 82 -20.51 6.61 20.60
#